data_AF-A0A7S1CL07-F1
#
_entry.id   AF-A0A7S1CL07-F1
#
_cell.length_a   1.000
_cell.length_b   1.000
_cell.length_c   1.000
_cell.angle_alpha   90.00
_cell.angle_beta   90.00
_cell.angle_gamma   90.00
#
_symmetry.space_group_name_H-M   'P 1'
#
loop_
_entity.id
_entity.type
_entity.pdbx_description
1 polymer ?
#
loop_
_entity_poly.entity_id
_entity_poly.type
_entity_poly.pdbx_seq_one_letter_code
_entity_poly.pdbx_strand_id
1 'polypeptide(L)'
;LFQSPDVRYEVAVGTSPLGQQERDYTDLGTDVSSVTLDDLTLAVGGVYYVTVRAINDAGLATYGSSPPVFVDPFDPDAGRVYDGTSSATAARFTSTMDEAACAWEGFQDLQSSLAVTRVGLGTAAGATDISGGFGDGEP
;
A
#
# COMPACT_ATOMS: atom_id res chain seq x y z
N LEU A 1 16.13 -12.59 41.52
CA LEU A 1 15.76 -11.63 40.46
C LEU A 1 16.49 -12.09 39.21
N PHE A 2 15.79 -12.74 38.29
CA PHE A 2 16.33 -12.99 36.95
C PHE A 2 16.25 -11.65 36.21
N GLN A 3 17.38 -11.02 35.95
CA GLN A 3 17.46 -10.06 34.84
C GLN A 3 16.98 -10.81 33.60
N SER A 4 16.06 -10.22 32.84
CA SER A 4 15.84 -10.64 31.46
C SER A 4 17.22 -10.69 30.79
N PRO A 5 17.58 -11.76 30.07
CA PRO A 5 18.83 -11.77 29.31
C PRO A 5 18.86 -10.51 28.45
N ASP A 6 20.01 -9.81 28.40
CA ASP A 6 20.16 -8.63 27.56
C ASP A 6 20.16 -9.12 26.11
N VAL A 7 18.98 -9.08 25.47
CA VAL A 7 18.81 -9.49 24.07
C VAL A 7 19.06 -8.27 23.20
N ARG A 8 20.09 -8.32 22.34
CA ARG A 8 20.29 -7.29 21.32
C ARG A 8 19.51 -7.62 20.06
N TYR A 9 19.04 -6.60 19.37
CA TYR A 9 18.33 -6.71 18.12
C TYR A 9 19.14 -6.10 16.99
N GLU A 10 19.16 -6.76 15.85
CA GLU A 10 19.77 -6.26 14.63
C GLU A 10 18.79 -6.41 13.47
N VAL A 11 18.85 -5.50 12.49
CA VAL A 11 17.92 -5.47 11.35
C VAL A 11 18.65 -5.44 10.01
N ALA A 12 18.13 -6.16 9.03
CA ALA A 12 18.61 -6.20 7.66
C ALA A 12 17.47 -6.07 6.65
N VAL A 13 17.80 -5.69 5.42
CA VAL A 13 16.86 -5.60 4.30
C VAL A 13 17.39 -6.40 3.12
N GLY A 14 16.52 -7.22 2.53
CA GLY A 14 16.88 -8.04 1.38
C GLY A 14 15.76 -8.22 0.38
N THR A 15 16.09 -8.79 -0.76
CA THR A 15 15.14 -9.16 -1.84
C THR A 15 14.57 -10.57 -1.67
N SER A 16 14.95 -11.26 -0.60
CA SER A 16 14.45 -12.57 -0.18
C SER A 16 14.27 -12.61 1.33
N PRO A 17 13.40 -13.49 1.89
CA PRO A 17 13.32 -13.70 3.33
C PRO A 17 14.70 -14.02 3.92
N LEU A 18 15.04 -13.40 5.06
CA LEU A 18 16.35 -13.51 5.71
C LEU A 18 17.54 -12.94 4.90
N GLY A 19 17.26 -12.29 3.77
CA GLY A 19 18.25 -11.66 2.91
C GLY A 19 18.81 -10.35 3.48
N GLN A 20 19.93 -9.91 2.90
CA GLN A 20 20.69 -8.72 3.28
C GLN A 20 21.12 -7.90 2.05
N GLN A 21 20.53 -8.16 0.88
CA GLN A 21 21.00 -7.63 -0.41
C GLN A 21 20.96 -6.10 -0.50
N GLU A 22 20.04 -5.46 0.22
CA GLU A 22 19.91 -3.99 0.25
C GLU A 22 20.58 -3.37 1.47
N ARG A 23 20.63 -4.12 2.59
CA ARG A 23 21.24 -3.67 3.84
C ARG A 23 21.66 -4.86 4.69
N ASP A 24 22.93 -4.86 5.07
CA ASP A 24 23.48 -5.77 6.08
C ASP A 24 22.90 -5.48 7.48
N TYR A 25 23.02 -6.46 8.39
CA TYR A 25 22.55 -6.31 9.77
C TYR A 25 23.13 -5.07 10.45
N THR A 26 22.23 -4.19 10.89
CA THR A 26 22.52 -2.98 11.65
C THR A 26 22.03 -3.17 13.09
N ASP A 27 22.87 -2.85 14.07
CA ASP A 27 22.55 -2.95 15.49
C ASP A 27 21.53 -1.89 15.92
N LEU A 28 20.48 -2.34 16.60
CA LEU A 28 19.40 -1.51 17.15
C LEU A 28 19.47 -1.40 18.69
N GLY A 29 20.30 -2.19 19.36
CA GLY A 29 20.39 -2.26 20.81
C GLY A 29 19.41 -3.24 21.46
N THR A 30 19.18 -3.09 22.76
CA THR A 30 18.47 -4.07 23.60
C THR A 30 17.05 -3.67 24.01
N ASP A 31 16.67 -2.41 23.83
CA ASP A 31 15.35 -1.87 24.20
C ASP A 31 14.70 -1.16 23.00
N VAL A 32 14.46 -1.93 21.93
CA VAL A 32 13.83 -1.46 20.70
C VAL A 32 12.64 -2.31 20.32
N SER A 33 11.58 -1.65 19.87
CA SER A 33 10.35 -2.28 19.39
C SER A 33 9.94 -1.82 17.99
N SER A 34 10.60 -0.79 17.45
CA SER A 34 10.38 -0.27 16.10
C SER A 34 11.62 0.46 15.60
N VAL A 35 11.75 0.55 14.27
CA VAL A 35 12.84 1.27 13.60
C VAL A 35 12.32 1.80 12.27
N THR A 36 12.76 3.00 11.89
CA THR A 36 12.63 3.52 10.52
C THR A 36 13.97 3.33 9.82
N LEU A 37 13.94 2.76 8.62
CA LEU A 37 15.13 2.49 7.82
C LEU A 37 15.19 3.50 6.68
N ASP A 38 16.03 4.51 6.83
CA ASP A 38 16.30 5.52 5.81
C ASP A 38 17.48 5.10 4.92
N ASP A 39 17.80 5.83 3.85
CA ASP A 39 18.94 5.58 2.94
C ASP A 39 18.94 4.19 2.25
N LEU A 40 17.75 3.70 1.88
CA LEU A 40 17.59 2.50 1.06
C LEU A 40 17.50 2.88 -0.43
N THR A 41 18.16 2.11 -1.30
CA THR A 41 18.05 2.29 -2.76
C THR A 41 17.08 1.26 -3.33
N LEU A 42 15.79 1.52 -3.16
CA LEU A 42 14.75 0.59 -3.59
C LEU A 42 14.40 0.79 -5.07
N ALA A 43 14.21 -0.31 -5.77
CA ALA A 43 13.76 -0.35 -7.15
C ALA A 43 12.24 -0.38 -7.21
N VAL A 44 11.69 0.39 -8.15
CA VAL A 44 10.27 0.39 -8.46
C VAL A 44 9.83 -0.99 -8.97
N GLY A 45 8.70 -1.50 -8.48
CA GLY A 45 8.23 -2.86 -8.71
C GLY A 45 9.04 -3.95 -7.97
N GLY A 46 10.04 -3.54 -7.19
CA GLY A 46 10.85 -4.43 -6.37
C GLY A 46 10.08 -5.01 -5.20
N VAL A 47 10.50 -6.21 -4.78
CA VAL A 47 9.96 -6.91 -3.61
C VAL A 47 11.05 -7.02 -2.55
N TYR A 48 10.76 -6.53 -1.36
CA TYR A 48 11.71 -6.45 -0.26
C TYR A 48 11.18 -7.10 1.01
N TYR A 49 12.11 -7.50 1.88
CA TYR A 49 11.83 -8.15 3.15
C TYR A 49 12.70 -7.52 4.23
N VAL A 50 12.07 -7.22 5.37
CA VAL A 50 12.79 -6.78 6.58
C VAL A 50 13.02 -7.99 7.45
N THR A 51 14.27 -8.23 7.84
CA THR A 51 14.63 -9.30 8.77
C THR A 51 15.17 -8.72 10.06
N VAL A 52 14.59 -9.12 11.18
CA VAL A 52 15.12 -8.82 12.51
C VAL A 52 15.73 -10.10 13.10
N ARG A 53 16.91 -9.98 13.69
CA ARG A 53 17.49 -11.05 14.51
C ARG A 53 17.68 -10.59 15.94
N ALA A 54 17.33 -11.46 16.88
CA ALA A 54 17.46 -11.24 18.31
C ALA A 54 18.58 -12.16 18.84
N ILE A 55 19.58 -11.58 19.49
CA ILE A 55 20.82 -12.27 19.88
C ILE A 55 20.97 -12.15 21.41
N ASN A 56 21.10 -13.29 22.09
CA ASN A 56 21.37 -13.30 23.54
C ASN A 56 22.87 -13.18 23.87
N ASP A 57 23.20 -13.07 25.16
CA ASP A 57 24.58 -12.97 25.64
C ASP A 57 25.49 -14.16 25.28
N ALA A 58 24.90 -15.32 24.96
CA ALA A 58 25.64 -16.49 24.50
C ALA A 58 25.94 -16.46 22.99
N GLY A 59 25.50 -15.42 22.27
CA GLY A 59 25.65 -15.29 20.82
C GLY A 59 24.66 -16.13 20.01
N LEU A 60 23.64 -16.71 20.64
CA LEU A 60 22.60 -17.45 19.93
C LEU A 60 21.57 -16.47 19.37
N ALA A 61 21.23 -16.66 18.09
CA ALA A 61 20.32 -15.80 17.35
C ALA A 61 19.02 -16.51 16.98
N THR A 62 17.90 -15.81 17.09
CA THR A 62 16.64 -16.17 16.42
C THR A 62 16.26 -15.08 15.43
N TYR A 63 15.44 -15.42 14.43
CA TYR A 63 15.13 -14.56 13.30
C TYR A 63 13.63 -14.44 13.08
N GLY A 64 13.18 -13.25 12.68
CA GLY A 64 11.86 -13.00 12.14
C GLY A 64 11.98 -12.20 10.85
N SER A 65 11.20 -12.57 9.83
CA SER A 65 11.12 -11.84 8.56
C SER A 65 9.70 -11.31 8.37
N SER A 66 9.58 -10.13 7.79
CA SER A 66 8.30 -9.60 7.34
C SER A 66 7.73 -10.42 6.17
N PRO A 67 6.43 -10.29 5.88
CA PRO A 67 5.88 -10.53 4.54
C PRO A 67 6.56 -9.63 3.48
N PRO A 68 6.38 -9.93 2.18
CA PRO A 68 6.92 -9.09 1.10
C PRO A 68 6.36 -7.67 1.15
N VAL A 69 7.23 -6.70 0.91
CA VAL A 69 6.90 -5.28 0.71
C VAL A 69 7.13 -4.94 -0.76
N PHE A 70 6.09 -4.45 -1.43
CA PHE A 70 6.15 -4.02 -2.83
C PHE A 70 6.40 -2.51 -2.89
N VAL A 71 7.31 -2.09 -3.77
CA VAL A 71 7.64 -0.68 -3.96
C VAL A 71 6.89 -0.15 -5.17
N ASP A 72 5.85 0.63 -4.90
CA ASP A 72 5.09 1.35 -5.90
C ASP A 72 4.92 2.82 -5.47
N PRO A 73 5.69 3.74 -6.09
CA PRO A 73 5.62 5.17 -5.77
C PRO A 73 4.70 5.95 -6.73
N PHE A 74 4.01 5.30 -7.67
CA PHE A 74 3.22 6.00 -8.67
C PHE A 74 1.74 6.07 -8.31
N ASP A 75 1.12 7.21 -8.60
CA ASP A 75 -0.33 7.32 -8.55
C ASP A 75 -0.95 6.53 -9.73
N PRO A 76 -2.14 5.94 -9.56
CA PRO A 76 -2.89 5.39 -10.68
C PRO A 76 -3.13 6.42 -11.78
N ASP A 77 -3.10 5.97 -13.04
CA ASP A 77 -3.46 6.80 -14.18
C ASP A 77 -4.95 7.17 -14.13
N ALA A 78 -5.23 8.47 -14.27
CA ALA A 78 -6.59 8.96 -14.33
C ALA A 78 -7.30 8.48 -15.61
N GLY A 79 -8.47 7.87 -15.43
CA GLY A 79 -9.37 7.53 -16.52
C GLY A 79 -10.31 8.68 -16.91
N ARG A 80 -11.33 8.34 -17.70
CA ARG A 80 -12.41 9.26 -18.10
C ARG A 80 -13.70 8.89 -17.38
N VAL A 81 -14.47 9.90 -16.98
CA VAL A 81 -15.79 9.75 -16.37
C VAL A 81 -16.82 10.38 -17.29
N TYR A 82 -17.95 9.70 -17.46
CA TYR A 82 -19.06 10.08 -18.33
C TYR A 82 -20.35 10.20 -17.53
N ASP A 83 -21.16 11.20 -17.86
CA ASP A 83 -22.53 11.43 -17.40
C ASP A 83 -23.53 10.62 -18.25
N GLY A 84 -23.37 9.29 -18.22
CA GLY A 84 -24.19 8.32 -18.95
C GLY A 84 -23.72 6.90 -18.69
N THR A 85 -24.39 5.89 -19.25
CA THR A 85 -24.00 4.47 -19.05
C THR A 85 -22.75 4.03 -19.84
N SER A 86 -22.22 4.89 -20.71
CA SER A 86 -21.02 4.67 -21.51
C SER A 86 -20.54 5.98 -22.13
N SER A 87 -19.36 5.97 -22.76
CA SER A 87 -18.88 7.10 -23.56
C SER A 87 -19.81 7.46 -24.73
N ALA A 88 -20.54 6.48 -25.28
CA ALA A 88 -21.49 6.67 -26.38
C ALA A 88 -22.85 7.22 -25.93
N THR A 89 -23.20 7.05 -24.66
CA THR A 89 -24.47 7.49 -24.06
C THR A 89 -24.31 8.65 -23.09
N ALA A 90 -23.11 9.27 -23.05
CA ALA A 90 -22.83 10.47 -22.26
C ALA A 90 -23.80 11.59 -22.66
N ALA A 91 -24.64 11.99 -21.70
CA ALA A 91 -25.74 12.92 -21.92
C ALA A 91 -25.67 14.05 -20.90
N ARG A 92 -25.47 15.28 -21.40
CA ARG A 92 -25.41 16.48 -20.57
C ARG A 92 -26.73 16.83 -19.87
N PHE A 93 -27.83 16.17 -20.24
CA PHE A 93 -29.16 16.41 -19.71
C PHE A 93 -29.90 15.08 -19.62
N THR A 94 -30.56 14.83 -18.49
CA THR A 94 -31.47 13.70 -18.29
C THR A 94 -32.92 14.19 -18.25
N SER A 95 -33.85 13.37 -18.76
CA SER A 95 -35.30 13.59 -18.64
C SER A 95 -35.91 12.87 -17.44
N THR A 96 -35.11 12.11 -16.69
CA THR A 96 -35.52 11.43 -15.46
C THR A 96 -35.29 12.34 -14.26
N MET A 97 -36.13 12.26 -13.24
CA MET A 97 -35.95 13.00 -11.98
C MET A 97 -35.27 12.17 -10.90
N ASP A 98 -35.23 10.84 -11.06
CA ASP A 98 -34.81 9.91 -10.00
C ASP A 98 -33.62 9.01 -10.41
N GLU A 99 -33.02 9.26 -11.58
CA GLU A 99 -31.93 8.44 -12.12
C GLU A 99 -30.78 9.31 -12.62
N ALA A 100 -29.58 9.00 -12.14
CA ALA A 100 -28.33 9.52 -12.66
C ALA A 100 -27.44 8.33 -13.02
N ALA A 101 -27.06 8.26 -14.29
CA ALA A 101 -26.14 7.24 -14.78
C ALA A 101 -24.74 7.83 -14.92
N CYS A 102 -23.73 7.04 -14.57
CA CYS A 102 -22.35 7.37 -14.88
C CYS A 102 -21.59 6.11 -15.27
N ALA A 103 -20.55 6.31 -16.06
CA ALA A 103 -19.64 5.28 -16.51
C ALA A 103 -18.23 5.83 -16.47
N TRP A 104 -17.26 4.96 -16.23
CA TRP A 104 -15.85 5.30 -16.23
C TRP A 104 -15.04 4.25 -16.99
N GLU A 105 -13.97 4.69 -17.63
CA GLU A 105 -13.06 3.81 -18.36
C GLU A 105 -11.62 4.32 -18.26
N GLY A 106 -10.65 3.42 -18.39
CA GLY A 106 -9.24 3.78 -18.52
C GLY A 106 -8.52 4.17 -17.22
N PHE A 107 -9.14 3.96 -16.05
CA PHE A 107 -8.40 3.97 -14.79
C PHE A 107 -7.54 2.72 -14.73
N GLN A 108 -6.24 2.90 -14.54
CA GLN A 108 -5.29 1.80 -14.48
C GLN A 108 -4.17 2.15 -13.50
N ASP A 109 -3.67 1.14 -12.83
CA ASP A 109 -2.38 1.19 -12.16
C ASP A 109 -1.56 0.05 -12.77
N LEU A 110 -0.41 0.40 -13.35
CA LEU A 110 0.44 -0.55 -14.07
C LEU A 110 1.42 -1.27 -13.13
N GLN A 111 1.54 -0.82 -11.89
CA GLN A 111 2.50 -1.34 -10.92
C GLN A 111 1.83 -2.03 -9.74
N SER A 112 0.69 -1.52 -9.29
CA SER A 112 -0.22 -2.20 -8.38
C SER A 112 -1.53 -2.57 -9.08
N SER A 113 -2.19 -3.62 -8.61
CA SER A 113 -3.59 -3.83 -8.99
C SER A 113 -4.42 -2.69 -8.41
N LEU A 114 -5.18 -1.98 -9.25
CA LEU A 114 -6.03 -0.86 -8.83
C LEU A 114 -6.89 -1.25 -7.62
N ALA A 115 -6.66 -0.62 -6.48
CA ALA A 115 -7.15 -1.14 -5.21
C ALA A 115 -8.66 -1.03 -5.02
N VAL A 116 -9.32 0.04 -5.51
CA VAL A 116 -10.79 0.24 -5.49
C VAL A 116 -11.16 1.41 -6.43
N THR A 117 -12.27 1.33 -7.17
CA THR A 117 -12.93 2.54 -7.72
C THR A 117 -14.08 3.00 -6.84
N ARG A 118 -14.20 4.31 -6.58
CA ARG A 118 -15.31 4.89 -5.81
C ARG A 118 -16.02 5.95 -6.63
N VAL A 119 -17.34 5.92 -6.59
CA VAL A 119 -18.22 6.80 -7.37
C VAL A 119 -19.16 7.54 -6.43
N GLY A 120 -19.13 8.87 -6.46
CA GLY A 120 -20.06 9.70 -5.70
C GLY A 120 -20.79 10.68 -6.62
N LEU A 121 -22.07 10.91 -6.34
CA LEU A 121 -22.89 11.92 -7.01
C LEU A 121 -23.14 13.06 -6.05
N GLY A 122 -22.90 14.28 -6.52
CA GLY A 122 -23.18 15.48 -5.75
C GLY A 122 -23.58 16.68 -6.59
N THR A 123 -24.04 17.71 -5.91
CA THR A 123 -24.54 18.96 -6.51
C THR A 123 -23.42 19.90 -6.97
N ALA A 124 -22.17 19.59 -6.63
CA ALA A 124 -20.96 20.32 -7.03
C ALA A 124 -19.80 19.36 -7.35
N ALA A 125 -18.80 19.83 -8.09
CA ALA A 125 -17.61 19.03 -8.40
C ALA A 125 -16.92 18.54 -7.11
N GLY A 126 -16.76 17.23 -6.98
CA GLY A 126 -16.17 16.58 -5.80
C GLY A 126 -17.14 16.38 -4.61
N ALA A 127 -18.39 16.84 -4.71
CA ALA A 127 -19.40 16.55 -3.71
C ALA A 127 -20.00 15.15 -3.92
N THR A 128 -20.46 14.53 -2.83
CA THR A 128 -21.15 13.23 -2.82
C THR A 128 -22.49 13.30 -2.07
N ASP A 129 -23.05 14.50 -1.96
CA ASP A 129 -24.22 14.84 -1.12
C ASP A 129 -25.54 14.22 -1.59
N ILE A 130 -25.57 13.57 -2.75
CA ILE A 130 -26.76 12.87 -3.27
C ILE A 130 -26.65 11.35 -3.05
N SER A 131 -25.49 10.73 -3.27
CA SER A 131 -25.36 9.26 -3.26
C SER A 131 -24.40 8.69 -2.20
N GLY A 132 -23.68 9.52 -1.44
CA GLY A 132 -22.82 9.07 -0.34
C GLY A 132 -21.55 8.30 -0.73
N GLY A 133 -21.29 8.09 -2.03
CA GLY A 133 -20.12 7.35 -2.51
C GLY A 133 -20.33 5.84 -2.50
N PHE A 134 -20.61 5.24 -3.64
CA PHE A 134 -20.66 3.79 -3.82
C PHE A 134 -19.34 3.31 -4.43
N GLY A 135 -18.69 2.32 -3.83
CA GLY A 135 -17.53 1.62 -4.40
C GLY A 135 -17.87 0.15 -4.60
N ASP A 136 -17.39 -0.43 -5.69
CA ASP A 136 -17.41 -1.87 -5.95
C ASP A 136 -16.32 -2.55 -5.11
N GLY A 137 -16.55 -2.61 -3.80
CA GLY A 137 -15.72 -3.44 -2.92
C GLY A 137 -16.00 -4.92 -3.21
N GLU A 138 -15.01 -5.66 -3.70
CA GLU A 138 -14.93 -7.09 -3.39
C GLU A 138 -14.67 -7.24 -1.87
N PRO A 139 -15.24 -8.28 -1.21
CA PRO A 139 -15.20 -8.47 0.24
C PRO A 139 -13.80 -8.72 0.82
#